data_AF-A0A1N7JPP0-F1
#
_entry.id   AF-A0A1N7JPP0-F1
#
_cell.length_a   1.000
_cell.length_b   1.000
_cell.length_c   1.000
_cell.angle_alpha   90.00
_cell.angle_beta   90.00
_cell.angle_gamma   90.00
#
_symmetry.space_group_name_H-M   'P 1'
#
loop_
_entity.id
_entity.type
_entity.pdbx_description
1 polymer ?
#
loop_
_entity_poly.entity_id
_entity_poly.type
_entity_poly.pdbx_seq_one_letter_code
_entity_poly.pdbx_strand_id
1 'polypeptide(L)'
;METKILPTKKLGTAELMFGLTIFVLGLLLALNIIALRGASRSDAEIMTVIGLVFMAISMPPLLLGLRQKLRPAGMLLSPTGFHDRQVTKREVPWSALKEIRFDTHAKMGRIVFLKVDHPAFSQAGIRISAWLAAYNKDKGLGYSGRSVEGTVDDFAHELHAYASQALGQTR
;
A
#
# COMPACT_ATOMS: atom_id res chain seq x y z
N MET A 1 -17.49 -15.84 17.07
CA MET A 1 -16.81 -15.72 15.76
C MET A 1 -15.32 -15.80 15.97
N GLU A 2 -14.63 -16.60 15.18
CA GLU A 2 -13.17 -16.70 15.21
C GLU A 2 -12.53 -15.68 14.27
N THR A 3 -11.35 -15.17 14.65
CA THR A 3 -10.59 -14.25 13.80
C THR A 3 -10.16 -14.95 12.52
N LYS A 4 -10.46 -14.34 11.36
CA LYS A 4 -10.08 -14.84 10.04
C LYS A 4 -9.12 -13.88 9.35
N ILE A 5 -8.22 -14.38 8.51
CA ILE A 5 -7.33 -13.54 7.70
C ILE A 5 -7.66 -13.80 6.23
N LEU A 6 -8.11 -12.77 5.51
CA LEU A 6 -8.25 -12.83 4.06
C LEU A 6 -6.91 -12.48 3.40
N PRO A 7 -6.37 -13.32 2.51
CA PRO A 7 -5.05 -13.09 1.94
C PRO A 7 -5.05 -11.90 0.97
N THR A 8 -4.23 -10.89 1.28
CA THR A 8 -3.98 -9.73 0.42
C THR A 8 -2.52 -9.74 -0.04
N LYS A 9 -2.25 -9.17 -1.23
CA LYS A 9 -0.90 -9.04 -1.76
C LYS A 9 -0.15 -7.94 -1.03
N LYS A 10 1.16 -8.12 -0.87
CA LYS A 10 2.03 -7.11 -0.26
C LYS A 10 2.09 -5.82 -1.09
N LEU A 11 1.85 -4.69 -0.43
CA LEU A 11 2.15 -3.34 -0.90
C LEU A 11 3.64 -3.01 -0.72
N GLY A 12 4.11 -1.95 -1.38
CA GLY A 12 5.49 -1.47 -1.24
C GLY A 12 6.45 -1.89 -2.34
N THR A 13 6.06 -2.82 -3.24
CA THR A 13 6.95 -3.25 -4.35
C THR A 13 7.22 -2.11 -5.32
N ALA A 14 6.21 -1.29 -5.64
CA ALA A 14 6.38 -0.15 -6.53
C ALA A 14 7.30 0.92 -5.93
N GLU A 15 7.09 1.26 -4.65
CA GLU A 15 7.93 2.22 -3.92
C GLU A 15 9.36 1.72 -3.76
N LEU A 16 9.54 0.42 -3.51
CA LEU A 16 10.86 -0.21 -3.42
C LEU A 16 11.59 -0.19 -4.77
N MET A 17 10.90 -0.51 -5.87
CA MET A 17 11.46 -0.45 -7.22
C MET A 17 11.82 0.98 -7.63
N PHE A 18 10.95 1.95 -7.32
CA PHE A 18 11.20 3.36 -7.59
C PHE A 18 12.43 3.87 -6.82
N GLY A 19 12.48 3.62 -5.52
CA GLY A 19 13.63 3.99 -4.70
C GLY A 19 14.92 3.30 -5.15
N LEU A 20 14.85 2.00 -5.48
CA LEU A 20 16.02 1.26 -5.98
C LEU A 20 16.53 1.82 -7.30
N THR A 21 15.63 2.23 -8.20
CA THR A 21 16.00 2.83 -9.50
C THR A 21 16.78 4.13 -9.30
N ILE A 22 16.28 5.03 -8.46
CA ILE A 22 16.97 6.30 -8.15
C ILE A 22 18.32 6.03 -7.48
N PHE A 23 18.36 5.08 -6.54
CA PHE A 23 19.59 4.69 -5.84
C PHE A 23 20.65 4.18 -6.82
N VAL A 24 20.29 3.25 -7.71
CA VAL A 24 21.21 2.69 -8.71
C VAL A 24 21.72 3.77 -9.65
N LEU A 25 20.84 4.67 -10.14
CA LEU A 25 21.27 5.78 -10.99
C LEU A 25 22.21 6.74 -10.26
N GLY A 26 21.90 7.09 -9.01
CA GLY A 26 22.77 7.94 -8.17
C GLY A 26 24.12 7.31 -7.89
N LEU A 27 24.15 6.00 -7.62
CA LEU A 27 25.37 5.23 -7.42
C LEU A 27 26.21 5.13 -8.69
N LEU A 28 25.58 4.84 -9.84
CA LEU A 28 26.27 4.78 -11.14
C LEU A 28 26.86 6.14 -11.52
N LEU A 29 26.15 7.24 -11.22
CA LEU A 29 26.67 8.59 -11.40
C LEU A 29 27.92 8.80 -10.53
N ALA A 30 27.81 8.54 -9.22
CA ALA A 30 28.90 8.67 -8.26
C ALA A 30 30.14 7.82 -8.64
N LEU A 31 29.94 6.56 -9.05
CA LEU A 31 31.02 5.65 -9.42
C LEU A 31 31.69 6.03 -10.74
N ASN A 32 30.93 6.46 -11.76
CA ASN A 32 31.51 6.93 -13.02
C ASN A 32 32.44 8.14 -12.80
N ILE A 33 32.10 9.03 -11.87
CA ILE A 33 32.91 10.22 -11.56
C ILE A 33 34.19 9.84 -10.84
N ILE A 34 34.14 8.87 -9.92
CA ILE A 34 35.34 8.34 -9.24
C ILE A 34 36.27 7.69 -10.27
N ALA A 35 35.73 6.97 -11.25
CA ALA A 35 36.49 6.35 -12.34
C ALA A 35 37.07 7.37 -13.34
N LEU A 36 36.40 8.52 -13.54
CA LEU A 36 36.81 9.62 -14.43
C LEU A 36 37.77 10.63 -13.75
N ARG A 37 38.31 10.33 -12.57
CA ARG A 37 39.31 11.16 -11.85
C ARG A 37 40.60 11.31 -12.66
N GLY A 38 40.54 12.21 -13.63
CA GLY A 38 41.59 12.64 -14.56
C GLY A 38 41.24 13.95 -15.28
N ALA A 39 39.95 14.30 -15.38
CA ALA A 39 39.47 15.59 -15.89
C ALA A 39 39.03 16.51 -14.72
N SER A 40 39.42 17.80 -14.79
CA SER A 40 39.05 18.94 -13.92
C SER A 40 38.50 18.61 -12.50
N ARG A 41 39.27 18.94 -11.45
CA ARG A 41 38.86 18.75 -10.04
C ARG A 41 37.48 19.35 -9.69
N SER A 42 37.08 20.47 -10.31
CA SER A 42 35.82 21.15 -9.98
C SER A 42 34.56 20.39 -10.43
N ASP A 43 34.57 19.79 -11.61
CA ASP A 43 33.37 19.17 -12.19
C ASP A 43 33.10 17.80 -11.56
N ALA A 44 34.18 17.10 -11.17
CA ALA A 44 34.11 15.85 -10.43
C ALA A 44 33.52 16.04 -9.01
N GLU A 45 33.81 17.15 -8.33
CA GLU A 45 33.23 17.46 -7.02
C GLU A 45 31.73 17.75 -7.11
N ILE A 46 31.30 18.59 -8.06
CA ILE A 46 29.89 18.93 -8.27
C ILE A 46 29.07 17.67 -8.56
N MET A 47 29.55 16.83 -9.48
CA MET A 47 28.84 15.60 -9.86
C MET A 47 28.80 14.57 -8.72
N THR A 48 29.84 14.52 -7.86
CA THR A 48 29.86 13.62 -6.68
C THR A 48 28.81 14.06 -5.66
N VAL A 49 28.68 15.37 -5.42
CA VAL A 49 27.63 15.94 -4.57
C VAL A 49 26.25 15.63 -5.14
N ILE A 50 26.06 15.78 -6.46
CA ILE A 50 24.81 15.41 -7.13
C ILE A 50 24.52 13.91 -6.89
N GLY A 51 25.48 13.01 -7.13
CA GLY A 51 25.31 11.58 -6.89
C GLY A 51 24.91 11.25 -5.45
N LEU A 52 25.54 11.90 -4.47
CA LEU A 52 25.19 11.78 -3.04
C LEU A 52 23.77 12.28 -2.76
N VAL A 53 23.35 13.40 -3.35
CA VAL A 53 22.00 13.94 -3.22
C VAL A 53 20.96 12.97 -3.80
N PHE A 54 21.21 12.40 -4.98
CA PHE A 54 20.33 11.38 -5.57
C PHE A 54 20.22 10.14 -4.68
N MET A 55 21.34 9.65 -4.12
CA MET A 55 21.32 8.55 -3.15
C MET A 55 20.52 8.93 -1.89
N ALA A 56 20.71 10.12 -1.33
CA ALA A 56 19.95 10.57 -0.16
C ALA A 56 18.44 10.68 -0.42
N ILE A 57 18.04 11.20 -1.59
CA ILE A 57 16.63 11.33 -2.00
C ILE A 57 15.99 9.96 -2.29
N SER A 58 16.80 8.95 -2.69
CA SER A 58 16.31 7.59 -2.93
C SER A 58 16.03 6.79 -1.64
N MET A 59 16.64 7.17 -0.52
CA MET A 59 16.50 6.44 0.74
C MET A 59 15.07 6.45 1.32
N PRO A 60 14.33 7.58 1.35
CA PRO A 60 12.95 7.60 1.81
C PRO A 60 12.02 6.58 1.11
N PRO A 61 11.90 6.53 -0.24
CA PRO A 61 11.06 5.54 -0.90
C PRO A 61 11.56 4.10 -0.70
N LEU A 62 12.88 3.86 -0.65
CA LEU A 62 13.44 2.54 -0.34
C LEU A 62 13.03 2.05 1.06
N LEU A 63 13.21 2.89 2.07
CA LEU A 63 12.85 2.58 3.46
C LEU A 63 11.33 2.39 3.61
N LEU A 64 10.53 3.23 2.95
CA LEU A 64 9.07 3.09 2.94
C LEU A 64 8.63 1.79 2.26
N GLY A 65 9.18 1.46 1.09
CA GLY A 65 8.89 0.23 0.36
C GLY A 65 9.30 -1.01 1.16
N LEU A 66 10.49 -1.02 1.75
CA LEU A 66 10.97 -2.11 2.60
C LEU A 66 10.10 -2.29 3.84
N ARG A 67 9.77 -1.20 4.53
CA ARG A 67 8.88 -1.22 5.70
C ARG A 67 7.50 -1.79 5.37
N GLN A 68 6.98 -1.52 4.16
CA GLN A 68 5.71 -2.10 3.72
C GLN A 68 5.84 -3.59 3.36
N LYS A 69 6.89 -3.98 2.64
CA LYS A 69 7.14 -5.36 2.23
C LYS A 69 7.38 -6.30 3.43
N LEU A 70 7.94 -5.77 4.51
CA LEU A 70 8.15 -6.49 5.77
C LEU A 70 6.88 -6.62 6.62
N ARG A 71 5.84 -5.81 6.38
CA ARG A 71 4.59 -5.96 7.13
C ARG A 71 3.84 -7.21 6.69
N PRO A 72 3.17 -7.89 7.63
CA PRO A 72 2.26 -8.97 7.28
C PRO A 72 1.19 -8.42 6.34
N ALA A 73 0.97 -9.13 5.24
CA ALA A 73 -0.16 -8.89 4.37
C ALA A 73 -1.36 -9.69 4.89
N GLY A 74 -2.55 -9.33 4.43
CA GLY A 74 -3.80 -9.92 4.84
C GLY A 74 -4.71 -8.91 5.53
N MET A 75 -5.99 -8.98 5.19
CA MET A 75 -7.04 -8.30 5.91
C MET A 75 -7.49 -9.18 7.06
N LEU A 76 -7.21 -8.74 8.28
CA LEU A 76 -7.67 -9.38 9.50
C LEU A 76 -9.14 -9.03 9.72
N LEU A 77 -9.97 -10.05 9.87
CA LEU A 77 -11.37 -9.97 10.22
C LEU A 77 -11.51 -10.44 11.67
N SER A 78 -11.81 -9.53 12.58
CA SER A 78 -12.04 -9.82 14.00
C SER A 78 -13.54 -9.78 14.28
N PRO A 79 -14.00 -10.23 15.45
CA PRO A 79 -15.39 -10.04 15.86
C PRO A 79 -15.80 -8.57 15.99
N THR A 80 -14.85 -7.66 16.24
CA THR A 80 -15.11 -6.23 16.48
C THR A 80 -14.98 -5.38 15.23
N GLY A 81 -14.27 -5.84 14.20
CA GLY A 81 -13.98 -5.05 13.02
C GLY A 81 -13.07 -5.75 12.01
N PHE A 82 -12.48 -4.95 11.14
CA PHE A 82 -11.50 -5.41 10.15
C PHE A 82 -10.27 -4.50 10.12
N HIS A 83 -9.12 -5.09 9.81
CA HIS A 83 -7.84 -4.39 9.80
C HIS A 83 -6.90 -4.99 8.77
N ASP A 84 -6.54 -4.21 7.76
CA ASP A 84 -5.37 -4.51 6.93
C ASP A 84 -4.20 -3.65 7.43
N ARG A 85 -3.16 -4.31 7.96
CA ARG A 85 -1.99 -3.66 8.59
C ARG A 85 -1.17 -2.82 7.61
N GLN A 86 -1.30 -3.07 6.31
CA GLN A 86 -0.66 -2.32 5.25
C GLN A 86 -1.50 -1.10 4.83
N VAL A 87 -2.82 -1.15 5.04
CA VAL A 87 -3.76 -0.10 4.63
C VAL A 87 -4.10 0.88 5.76
N THR A 88 -4.50 0.37 6.92
CA THR A 88 -4.89 1.17 8.09
C THR A 88 -3.86 1.04 9.21
N LYS A 89 -3.85 2.01 10.14
CA LYS A 89 -3.01 1.95 11.34
C LYS A 89 -3.71 1.20 12.48
N ARG A 90 -5.04 1.26 12.52
CA ARG A 90 -5.89 0.61 13.52
C ARG A 90 -7.04 -0.11 12.85
N GLU A 91 -7.71 -0.93 13.64
CA GLU A 91 -8.93 -1.64 13.24
C GLU A 91 -10.08 -0.67 12.96
N VAL A 92 -10.86 -1.00 11.94
CA VAL A 92 -12.11 -0.31 11.59
C VAL A 92 -13.26 -1.15 12.15
N PRO A 93 -14.14 -0.60 13.00
CA PRO A 93 -15.25 -1.36 13.56
C PRO A 93 -16.27 -1.74 12.48
N TRP A 94 -16.89 -2.92 12.61
CA TRP A 94 -17.91 -3.37 11.64
C TRP A 94 -19.09 -2.42 11.53
N SER A 95 -19.47 -1.76 12.63
CA SER A 95 -20.53 -0.75 12.67
C SER A 95 -20.26 0.46 11.76
N ALA A 96 -19.02 0.70 11.36
CA ALA A 96 -18.65 1.77 10.45
C ALA A 96 -18.69 1.36 8.97
N LEU A 97 -18.84 0.07 8.66
CA LEU A 97 -18.98 -0.41 7.28
C LEU A 97 -20.39 -0.10 6.78
N LYS A 98 -20.49 0.80 5.81
CA LYS A 98 -21.77 1.24 5.23
C LYS A 98 -22.22 0.34 4.08
N GLU A 99 -21.30 -0.01 3.20
CA GLU A 99 -21.60 -0.81 2.02
C GLU A 99 -20.34 -1.44 1.43
N ILE A 100 -20.54 -2.58 0.79
CA ILE A 100 -19.56 -3.25 -0.07
C ILE A 100 -20.05 -3.11 -1.50
N ARG A 101 -19.31 -2.38 -2.36
CA ARG A 101 -19.68 -2.14 -3.75
C ARG A 101 -18.69 -2.76 -4.72
N PHE A 102 -19.19 -3.37 -5.78
CA PHE A 102 -18.35 -3.75 -6.92
C PHE A 102 -18.31 -2.63 -7.94
N ASP A 103 -17.16 -2.45 -8.56
CA ASP A 103 -16.96 -1.53 -9.66
C ASP A 103 -15.95 -2.11 -10.65
N THR A 104 -15.94 -1.58 -11.87
CA THR A 104 -15.00 -2.01 -12.91
C THR A 104 -14.15 -0.82 -13.33
N HIS A 105 -12.85 -0.91 -13.07
CA HIS A 105 -11.90 0.13 -13.41
C HIS A 105 -11.09 -0.27 -14.65
N ALA A 106 -11.05 0.59 -15.66
CA ALA A 106 -10.44 0.32 -16.97
C ALA A 106 -9.01 -0.27 -16.91
N LYS A 107 -8.18 0.16 -15.95
CA LYS A 107 -6.79 -0.31 -15.78
C LYS A 107 -6.58 -1.43 -14.75
N MET A 108 -7.54 -1.63 -13.85
CA MET A 108 -7.38 -2.53 -12.70
C MET A 108 -8.37 -3.70 -12.71
N GLY A 109 -9.27 -3.74 -13.69
CA GLY A 109 -10.34 -4.73 -13.78
C GLY A 109 -11.38 -4.50 -12.69
N ARG A 110 -11.97 -5.60 -12.22
CA ARG A 110 -12.96 -5.59 -11.15
C ARG A 110 -12.32 -5.18 -9.82
N ILE A 111 -13.00 -4.31 -9.09
CA ILE A 111 -12.59 -3.79 -7.78
C ILE A 111 -13.77 -3.92 -6.82
N VAL A 112 -13.52 -4.35 -5.59
CA VAL A 112 -14.46 -4.22 -4.49
C VAL A 112 -14.08 -3.03 -3.63
N PHE A 113 -15.04 -2.14 -3.39
CA PHE A 113 -14.91 -0.96 -2.55
C PHE A 113 -15.63 -1.17 -1.23
N LEU A 114 -14.90 -0.94 -0.14
CA LEU A 114 -15.42 -0.92 1.23
C LEU A 114 -15.66 0.51 1.64
N LYS A 115 -16.93 0.92 1.62
CA LYS A 115 -17.29 2.25 2.06
C LYS A 115 -17.48 2.24 3.56
N VAL A 116 -16.68 3.07 4.21
CA VAL A 116 -16.64 3.21 5.66
C VAL A 116 -16.98 4.65 6.01
N ASP A 117 -17.62 4.85 7.15
CA ASP A 117 -17.88 6.18 7.69
C ASP A 117 -16.61 7.00 7.88
N HIS A 118 -16.61 8.25 7.40
CA HIS A 118 -15.43 9.12 7.43
C HIS A 118 -14.84 9.32 8.85
N PRO A 119 -15.64 9.45 9.94
CA PRO A 119 -15.09 9.54 11.30
C PRO A 119 -14.32 8.28 11.71
N ALA A 120 -14.87 7.10 11.44
CA ALA A 120 -14.20 5.83 11.72
C ALA A 120 -12.95 5.65 10.85
N PHE A 121 -13.01 6.13 9.61
CA PHE A 121 -11.86 6.16 8.71
C PHE A 121 -10.72 7.01 9.26
N SER A 122 -11.03 8.23 9.69
CA SER A 122 -10.05 9.16 10.27
C SER A 122 -9.42 8.58 11.55
N GLN A 123 -10.20 7.89 12.37
CA GLN A 123 -9.72 7.23 13.59
C GLN A 123 -8.84 6.01 13.31
N ALA A 124 -9.21 5.20 12.30
CA ALA A 124 -8.42 4.05 11.87
C ALA A 124 -7.09 4.45 11.24
N GLY A 125 -7.04 5.64 10.62
CA GLY A 125 -5.86 6.27 10.05
C GLY A 125 -5.33 5.53 8.82
N ILE A 126 -5.64 6.03 7.62
CA ILE A 126 -5.07 5.52 6.37
C ILE A 126 -3.57 5.79 6.34
N ARG A 127 -2.80 4.79 5.93
CA ARG A 127 -1.37 4.99 5.63
C ARG A 127 -1.22 5.62 4.26
N ILE A 128 -0.29 6.56 4.11
CA ILE A 128 -0.10 7.35 2.88
C ILE A 128 -0.01 6.46 1.62
N SER A 129 0.70 5.34 1.68
CA SER A 129 0.82 4.40 0.56
C SER A 129 -0.52 3.82 0.13
N ALA A 130 -1.36 3.43 1.09
CA ALA A 130 -2.70 2.94 0.81
C ALA A 130 -3.67 4.06 0.43
N TRP A 131 -3.44 5.27 0.91
CA TRP A 131 -4.17 6.45 0.45
C TRP A 131 -3.95 6.67 -1.04
N LEU A 132 -2.71 6.50 -1.52
CA LEU A 132 -2.36 6.64 -2.93
C LEU A 132 -2.80 5.45 -3.79
N ALA A 133 -2.76 4.22 -3.25
CA ALA A 133 -2.96 3.00 -4.03
C ALA A 133 -4.38 2.42 -3.98
N ALA A 134 -5.10 2.62 -2.88
CA ALA A 134 -6.32 1.87 -2.58
C ALA A 134 -7.51 2.75 -2.14
N TYR A 135 -7.30 3.96 -1.65
CA TYR A 135 -8.39 4.80 -1.14
C TYR A 135 -9.00 5.71 -2.21
N ASN A 136 -10.32 5.73 -2.28
CA ASN A 136 -11.10 6.72 -3.02
C ASN A 136 -12.02 7.46 -2.03
N LYS A 137 -12.04 8.80 -2.07
CA LYS A 137 -12.81 9.61 -1.10
C LYS A 137 -14.32 9.34 -1.14
N ASP A 138 -14.86 8.99 -2.31
CA ASP A 138 -16.30 8.78 -2.52
C ASP A 138 -16.69 7.31 -2.36
N LYS A 139 -15.79 6.39 -2.70
CA LYS A 139 -16.05 4.94 -2.74
C LYS A 139 -15.48 4.17 -1.54
N GLY A 140 -14.48 4.71 -0.83
CA GLY A 140 -13.80 4.05 0.28
C GLY A 140 -12.56 3.25 -0.13
N LEU A 141 -12.26 2.16 0.56
CA LEU A 141 -11.09 1.31 0.28
C LEU A 141 -11.36 0.33 -0.85
N GLY A 142 -10.63 0.46 -1.95
CA GLY A 142 -10.66 -0.44 -3.08
C GLY A 142 -9.67 -1.60 -2.96
N TYR A 143 -10.15 -2.81 -3.22
CA TYR A 143 -9.35 -4.02 -3.41
C TYR A 143 -9.61 -4.57 -4.81
N SER A 144 -8.56 -4.65 -5.62
CA SER A 144 -8.56 -5.20 -6.99
C SER A 144 -7.86 -6.55 -7.04
N GLY A 145 -7.90 -7.24 -8.19
CA GLY A 145 -7.16 -8.49 -8.40
C GLY A 145 -5.63 -8.34 -8.25
N ARG A 146 -5.11 -7.11 -8.23
CA ARG A 146 -3.70 -6.81 -7.96
C ARG A 146 -3.37 -6.71 -6.47
N SER A 147 -4.38 -6.55 -5.61
CA SER A 147 -4.23 -6.42 -4.16
C SER A 147 -4.73 -7.65 -3.39
N VAL A 148 -5.43 -8.58 -4.03
CA VAL A 148 -5.85 -9.87 -3.41
C VAL A 148 -5.08 -11.04 -4.03
N GLU A 149 -4.83 -12.09 -3.24
CA GLU A 149 -4.13 -13.29 -3.75
C GLU A 149 -5.05 -14.20 -4.59
N GLY A 150 -6.36 -14.19 -4.34
CA GLY A 150 -7.38 -14.93 -5.10
C GLY A 150 -8.19 -14.05 -6.07
N THR A 151 -9.46 -14.40 -6.28
CA THR A 151 -10.37 -13.57 -7.07
C THR A 151 -10.98 -12.45 -6.21
N VAL A 152 -11.36 -11.35 -6.86
CA VAL A 152 -12.04 -10.23 -6.18
C VAL A 152 -13.42 -10.65 -5.69
N ASP A 153 -14.08 -11.54 -6.43
CA ASP A 153 -15.43 -12.02 -6.11
C ASP A 153 -15.42 -12.92 -4.87
N ASP A 154 -14.47 -13.86 -4.78
CA ASP A 154 -14.32 -14.72 -3.58
C ASP A 154 -13.98 -13.88 -2.36
N PHE A 155 -13.02 -12.94 -2.50
CA PHE A 155 -12.65 -12.03 -1.42
C PHE A 155 -13.85 -11.22 -0.91
N ALA A 156 -14.63 -10.64 -1.83
CA ALA A 156 -15.80 -9.85 -1.47
C ALA A 156 -16.92 -10.69 -0.88
N HIS A 157 -17.13 -11.91 -1.37
CA HIS A 157 -18.11 -12.85 -0.85
C HIS A 157 -17.75 -13.26 0.59
N GLU A 158 -16.51 -13.64 0.84
CA GLU A 158 -16.03 -14.00 2.18
C GLU A 158 -16.13 -12.83 3.16
N LEU A 159 -15.76 -11.62 2.70
CA LEU A 159 -15.86 -10.41 3.51
C LEU A 159 -17.32 -10.09 3.85
N HIS A 160 -18.21 -10.16 2.88
CA HIS A 160 -19.64 -9.92 3.09
C HIS A 160 -20.24 -10.96 4.04
N ALA A 161 -19.95 -12.25 3.84
CA ALA A 161 -20.42 -13.31 4.72
C ALA A 161 -19.99 -13.10 6.17
N TYR A 162 -18.73 -12.72 6.38
CA TYR A 162 -18.20 -12.42 7.71
C TYR A 162 -18.83 -11.15 8.30
N ALA A 163 -18.98 -10.08 7.52
CA ALA A 163 -19.61 -8.84 7.96
C ALA A 163 -21.08 -9.05 8.37
N SER A 164 -21.84 -9.83 7.60
CA SER A 164 -23.22 -10.19 7.92
C SER A 164 -23.32 -10.95 9.23
N GLN A 165 -22.41 -11.91 9.46
CA GLN A 165 -22.34 -12.64 10.74
C GLN A 165 -21.98 -11.69 11.91
N ALA A 166 -21.00 -10.80 11.73
CA ALA A 166 -20.55 -9.87 12.77
C ALA A 166 -21.62 -8.84 13.15
N LEU A 167 -22.40 -8.37 12.18
CA LEU A 167 -23.48 -7.40 12.37
C LEU A 167 -24.80 -8.03 12.80
N GLY A 168 -24.86 -9.36 12.96
CA GLY A 168 -26.11 -10.07 13.26
C GLY A 168 -27.16 -9.95 12.15
N GLN A 169 -26.74 -9.60 10.94
CA GLN A 169 -27.59 -9.51 9.76
C GLN A 169 -27.67 -10.88 9.09
N THR A 170 -28.27 -11.83 9.80
CA THR A 170 -28.64 -13.12 9.22
C THR A 170 -29.85 -12.88 8.32
N ARG A 171 -29.67 -12.99 7.00
CA ARG A 171 -30.79 -13.18 6.08
C ARG A 171 -31.26 -14.62 6.13
#